data_AF-A0A6N7W204-F1
#
_entry.id   AF-A0A6N7W204-F1
#
_cell.length_a   1.000
_cell.length_b   1.000
_cell.length_c   1.000
_cell.angle_alpha   90.00
_cell.angle_beta   90.00
_cell.angle_gamma   90.00
#
_symmetry.space_group_name_H-M   'P 1'
#
loop_
_entity.id
_entity.type
_entity.pdbx_description
1 polymer ?
#
loop_
_entity_poly.entity_id
_entity_poly.type
_entity_poly.pdbx_seq_one_letter_code
_entity_poly.pdbx_strand_id
1 'polypeptide(L)'
;MISPSGSYLVVKAGSSEAVKEAAIKTMNYQFDIDQDQGVSLKAEPTDPYSWTTMPFSILLSRYDDKEGKALAALAVVNGEKEESELSGEALQWYESYQAATEDVKAAEEANNLAGWAYVRSAGLLGQEAGNMNQVFDASYSRTETMDSKWETLEKLEDETFLKILNGEASIDAFDEYVEQWNALGGSDIIAELEALKQ
;
A
#
# COMPACT_ATOMS: atom_id res chain seq x y z
N MET A 1 13.34 -3.41 5.15
CA MET A 1 13.03 -2.29 4.23
C MET A 1 13.01 -2.80 2.79
N ILE A 2 11.87 -2.64 2.11
CA ILE A 2 11.68 -3.05 0.71
C ILE A 2 11.73 -1.76 -0.13
N SER A 3 12.50 -1.76 -1.21
CA SER A 3 12.49 -0.66 -2.18
C SER A 3 11.04 -0.46 -2.69
N PRO A 4 10.54 0.79 -2.77
CA PRO A 4 9.18 1.08 -3.24
C PRO A 4 9.00 0.70 -4.71
N SER A 5 10.11 0.43 -5.40
CA SER A 5 10.14 -0.10 -6.76
C SER A 5 10.83 -1.45 -6.77
N GLY A 6 10.07 -2.50 -7.10
CA GLY A 6 10.60 -3.83 -7.41
C GLY A 6 10.99 -4.01 -8.89
N SER A 7 10.55 -3.08 -9.75
CA SER A 7 10.73 -3.14 -11.20
C SER A 7 11.05 -1.75 -11.76
N TYR A 8 11.79 -1.71 -12.87
CA TYR A 8 12.11 -0.47 -13.58
C TYR A 8 11.99 -0.65 -15.10
N LEU A 9 11.50 0.39 -15.79
CA LEU A 9 11.56 0.49 -17.24
C LEU A 9 12.82 1.28 -17.64
N VAL A 10 13.62 0.74 -18.55
CA VAL A 10 14.79 1.45 -19.08
C VAL A 10 14.58 1.78 -20.55
N VAL A 11 14.63 3.07 -20.89
CA VAL A 11 14.73 3.52 -22.27
C VAL A 11 16.20 3.64 -22.64
N LYS A 12 16.62 2.96 -23.71
CA LYS A 12 18.01 2.95 -24.16
C LYS A 12 18.54 4.37 -24.42
N ALA A 13 19.76 4.65 -23.94
CA ALA A 13 20.46 5.90 -24.22
C ALA A 13 20.61 6.12 -25.74
N GLY A 14 20.39 7.35 -26.19
CA GLY A 14 20.41 7.72 -27.61
C GLY A 14 19.11 7.40 -28.39
N SER A 15 18.08 6.87 -27.73
CA SER A 15 16.73 6.77 -28.32
C SER A 15 16.21 8.14 -28.75
N SER A 16 15.45 8.20 -29.83
CA SER A 16 14.82 9.43 -30.31
C SER A 16 13.79 9.97 -29.30
N GLU A 17 13.51 11.28 -29.38
CA GLU A 17 12.48 11.91 -28.53
C GLU A 17 11.12 11.25 -28.71
N ALA A 18 10.76 10.84 -29.93
CA ALA A 18 9.51 10.12 -30.19
C ALA A 18 9.40 8.79 -29.41
N VAL A 19 10.50 8.06 -29.23
CA VAL A 19 10.51 6.82 -28.44
C VAL A 19 10.35 7.11 -26.96
N LYS A 20 11.05 8.14 -26.45
CA LYS A 20 10.93 8.57 -25.04
C LYS A 20 9.50 9.02 -24.73
N GLU A 21 8.93 9.84 -25.61
CA GLU A 21 7.55 10.32 -25.49
C GLU A 21 6.54 9.18 -25.53
N ALA A 22 6.69 8.23 -26.47
CA ALA A 22 5.84 7.05 -26.55
C ALA A 22 5.88 6.23 -25.24
N ALA A 23 7.06 6.05 -24.63
CA ALA A 23 7.17 5.34 -23.36
C ALA A 23 6.38 6.03 -22.24
N ILE A 24 6.52 7.36 -22.07
CA ILE A 24 5.78 8.11 -21.06
C ILE A 24 4.26 8.06 -21.31
N LYS A 25 3.84 8.26 -22.56
CA LYS A 25 2.42 8.23 -22.93
C LYS A 25 1.79 6.87 -22.67
N THR A 26 2.49 5.78 -23.00
CA THR A 26 2.02 4.42 -22.70
C THR A 26 1.92 4.19 -21.20
N MET A 27 2.87 4.67 -20.39
CA MET A 27 2.78 4.54 -18.93
C MET A 27 1.60 5.32 -18.34
N ASN A 28 1.37 6.56 -18.78
CA ASN A 28 0.21 7.34 -18.34
C ASN A 28 -1.10 6.65 -18.72
N TYR A 29 -1.19 6.18 -19.98
CA TYR A 29 -2.35 5.45 -20.45
C TYR A 29 -2.59 4.17 -19.64
N GLN A 30 -1.54 3.40 -19.36
CA GLN A 30 -1.63 2.21 -18.51
C GLN A 30 -2.12 2.53 -17.10
N PHE A 31 -1.64 3.61 -16.50
CA PHE A 31 -2.10 4.05 -15.18
C PHE A 31 -3.62 4.30 -15.19
N ASP A 32 -4.12 5.05 -16.17
CA ASP A 32 -5.54 5.36 -16.30
C ASP A 32 -6.40 4.09 -16.48
N ILE A 33 -5.94 3.16 -17.32
CA ILE A 33 -6.58 1.85 -17.55
C ILE A 33 -6.57 0.97 -16.29
N ASP A 34 -5.52 1.03 -15.48
CA ASP A 34 -5.48 0.27 -14.23
C ASP A 34 -6.51 0.81 -13.22
N GLN A 35 -6.75 2.14 -13.20
CA GLN A 35 -7.73 2.75 -12.28
C GLN A 35 -9.15 2.26 -12.53
N ASP A 36 -9.56 2.07 -13.78
CA ASP A 36 -10.88 1.55 -14.13
C ASP A 36 -10.93 0.02 -14.28
N GLN A 37 -9.82 -0.68 -13.97
CA GLN A 37 -9.66 -2.13 -14.14
C GLN A 37 -9.93 -2.61 -15.58
N GLY A 38 -9.51 -1.80 -16.55
CA GLY A 38 -9.63 -2.06 -17.98
C GLY A 38 -11.03 -1.90 -18.55
N VAL A 39 -11.99 -1.36 -17.80
CA VAL A 39 -13.39 -1.21 -18.25
C VAL A 39 -13.47 -0.44 -19.57
N SER A 40 -12.64 0.58 -19.76
CA SER A 40 -12.59 1.34 -21.03
C SER A 40 -11.99 0.59 -22.22
N LEU A 41 -11.35 -0.56 -22.00
CA LEU A 41 -10.68 -1.36 -23.04
C LEU A 41 -11.35 -2.69 -23.34
N LYS A 42 -12.07 -3.27 -22.38
CA LYS A 42 -12.68 -4.59 -22.52
C LYS A 42 -13.77 -4.59 -23.57
N ALA A 43 -13.74 -5.60 -24.44
CA ALA A 43 -14.83 -5.85 -25.38
C ALA A 43 -16.02 -6.48 -24.64
N GLU A 44 -15.75 -7.44 -23.75
CA GLU A 44 -16.74 -8.06 -22.88
C GLU A 44 -16.49 -7.65 -21.42
N PRO A 45 -17.51 -7.19 -20.67
CA PRO A 45 -17.34 -6.78 -19.27
C PRO A 45 -16.73 -7.86 -18.36
N THR A 46 -16.92 -9.13 -18.72
CA THR A 46 -16.40 -10.29 -17.99
C THR A 46 -14.93 -10.60 -18.27
N ASP A 47 -14.32 -9.95 -19.26
CA ASP A 47 -12.92 -10.20 -19.58
C ASP A 47 -12.04 -9.85 -18.37
N PRO A 48 -11.14 -10.75 -17.94
CA PRO A 48 -10.23 -10.45 -16.84
C PRO A 48 -9.25 -9.36 -17.26
N TYR A 49 -9.04 -8.39 -16.38
CA TYR A 49 -7.97 -7.40 -16.54
C TYR A 49 -6.79 -7.77 -15.65
N SER A 50 -5.59 -7.52 -16.15
CA SER A 50 -4.37 -7.53 -15.35
C SER A 50 -3.40 -6.51 -15.92
N TRP A 51 -2.80 -5.68 -15.06
CA TRP A 51 -1.71 -4.80 -15.45
C TRP A 51 -0.53 -5.57 -16.06
N THR A 52 -0.38 -6.86 -15.74
CA THR A 52 0.69 -7.71 -16.33
C THR A 52 0.51 -7.95 -17.83
N THR A 53 -0.70 -7.80 -18.37
CA THR A 53 -0.99 -7.97 -19.80
C THR A 53 -0.82 -6.68 -20.60
N MET A 54 -0.49 -5.56 -19.95
CA MET A 54 -0.23 -4.29 -20.63
C MET A 54 1.14 -4.26 -21.32
N PRO A 55 1.37 -3.38 -22.32
CA PRO A 55 2.64 -3.31 -23.05
C PRO A 55 3.89 -3.21 -22.17
N PHE A 56 3.80 -2.51 -21.04
CA PHE A 56 4.76 -2.56 -19.96
C PHE A 56 4.12 -3.22 -18.74
N SER A 57 4.59 -4.41 -18.37
CA SER A 57 4.16 -5.12 -17.16
C SER A 57 4.73 -4.44 -15.90
N ILE A 58 4.28 -3.21 -15.62
CA ILE A 58 4.65 -2.39 -14.48
C ILE A 58 3.38 -1.85 -13.86
N LEU A 59 3.19 -2.13 -12.57
CA LEU A 59 2.14 -1.53 -11.77
C LEU A 59 2.56 -0.10 -11.37
N LEU A 60 1.70 0.86 -11.67
CA LEU A 60 1.89 2.26 -11.30
C LEU A 60 0.78 2.62 -10.31
N SER A 61 1.15 2.94 -9.08
CA SER A 61 0.20 3.32 -8.04
C SER A 61 0.74 4.52 -7.27
N ARG A 62 -0.18 5.30 -6.70
CA ARG A 62 0.17 6.29 -5.69
C ARG A 62 0.53 5.59 -4.37
N TYR A 63 1.25 6.29 -3.50
CA TYR A 63 1.61 5.78 -2.17
C TYR A 63 0.38 5.54 -1.27
N ASP A 64 -0.71 6.29 -1.51
CA ASP A 64 -1.96 6.27 -0.75
C ASP A 64 -3.13 5.64 -1.53
N ASP A 65 -2.81 4.87 -2.59
CA ASP A 65 -3.80 4.31 -3.51
C ASP A 65 -4.83 3.43 -2.79
N LYS A 66 -4.38 2.63 -1.81
CA LYS A 66 -5.22 1.68 -1.09
C LYS A 66 -6.10 2.41 -0.06
N GLU A 67 -5.58 3.41 0.63
CA GLU A 67 -6.35 4.29 1.52
C GLU A 67 -7.41 5.06 0.75
N GLY A 68 -7.05 5.64 -0.40
CA GLY A 68 -7.99 6.38 -1.26
C GLY A 68 -9.17 5.52 -1.73
N LYS A 69 -8.90 4.28 -2.17
CA LYS A 69 -9.93 3.33 -2.60
C LYS A 69 -10.82 2.88 -1.44
N ALA A 70 -10.23 2.59 -0.29
CA ALA A 70 -10.97 2.22 0.91
C ALA A 70 -11.85 3.36 1.42
N LEU A 71 -11.34 4.60 1.44
CA LEU A 71 -12.11 5.79 1.80
C LEU A 71 -13.27 6.05 0.83
N ALA A 72 -13.07 5.83 -0.47
CA ALA A 72 -14.14 5.93 -1.45
C ALA A 72 -15.26 4.90 -1.19
N ALA A 73 -14.90 3.65 -0.90
CA ALA A 73 -15.87 2.62 -0.52
C ALA A 73 -16.62 2.98 0.78
N LEU A 74 -15.90 3.46 1.81
CA LEU A 74 -16.50 3.90 3.07
C LEU A 74 -17.48 5.07 2.90
N ALA A 75 -17.17 6.03 2.01
CA ALA A 75 -18.08 7.14 1.72
C ALA A 75 -19.44 6.64 1.18
N VAL A 76 -19.45 5.58 0.37
CA VAL A 76 -20.71 4.95 -0.08
C VAL A 76 -21.39 4.18 1.06
N VAL A 77 -20.63 3.39 1.84
CA VAL A 77 -21.16 2.67 3.01
C VAL A 77 -21.83 3.61 4.02
N ASN A 78 -21.28 4.82 4.20
CA ASN A 78 -21.80 5.84 5.12
C ASN A 78 -22.92 6.70 4.51
N GLY A 79 -23.28 6.49 3.24
CA GLY A 79 -24.31 7.29 2.54
C GLY A 79 -23.88 8.71 2.20
N GLU A 80 -22.57 8.98 2.16
CA GLU A 80 -22.00 10.28 1.76
C GLU A 80 -21.86 10.39 0.23
N LYS A 81 -21.79 9.25 -0.47
CA LYS A 81 -21.72 9.12 -1.92
C LYS A 81 -22.62 7.99 -2.41
N GLU A 82 -22.95 8.04 -3.69
CA GLU A 82 -23.70 6.98 -4.37
C GLU A 82 -22.75 5.90 -4.91
N GLU A 83 -23.21 4.64 -4.94
CA GLU A 83 -22.44 3.51 -5.49
C GLU A 83 -22.03 3.75 -6.95
N SER A 84 -22.88 4.43 -7.73
CA SER A 84 -22.60 4.76 -9.13
C SER A 84 -21.40 5.72 -9.33
N GLU A 85 -20.91 6.32 -8.25
CA GLU A 85 -19.70 7.16 -8.26
C GLU A 85 -18.42 6.33 -8.09
N LEU A 86 -18.52 5.03 -7.76
CA LEU A 86 -17.38 4.12 -7.70
C LEU A 86 -17.13 3.45 -9.05
N SER A 87 -15.87 3.12 -9.28
CA SER A 87 -15.42 2.35 -10.44
C SER A 87 -14.18 1.54 -10.08
N GLY A 88 -13.80 0.62 -10.99
CA GLY A 88 -12.58 -0.16 -10.86
C GLY A 88 -12.48 -0.93 -9.55
N GLU A 89 -11.29 -0.92 -8.95
CA GLU A 89 -11.00 -1.67 -7.72
C GLU A 89 -11.79 -1.14 -6.51
N ALA A 90 -12.11 0.16 -6.44
CA ALA A 90 -12.89 0.72 -5.34
C ALA A 90 -14.33 0.17 -5.32
N LEU A 91 -14.96 0.02 -6.49
CA LEU A 91 -16.28 -0.62 -6.59
C LEU A 91 -16.22 -2.10 -6.19
N GLN A 92 -15.25 -2.85 -6.70
CA GLN A 92 -15.05 -4.25 -6.35
C GLN A 92 -14.85 -4.44 -4.84
N TRP A 93 -14.10 -3.53 -4.20
CA TRP A 93 -13.88 -3.56 -2.76
C TRP A 93 -15.14 -3.23 -1.97
N TYR A 94 -15.93 -2.25 -2.42
CA TYR A 94 -17.23 -1.95 -1.82
C TYR A 94 -18.17 -3.16 -1.89
N GLU A 95 -18.31 -3.79 -3.06
CA GLU A 95 -19.15 -4.98 -3.26
C GLU A 95 -18.70 -6.16 -2.37
N SER A 96 -17.38 -6.42 -2.35
CA SER A 96 -16.77 -7.43 -1.48
C SER A 96 -16.99 -7.13 0.01
N TYR A 97 -16.84 -5.86 0.42
CA TYR A 97 -17.08 -5.42 1.78
C TYR A 97 -18.54 -5.60 2.20
N GLN A 98 -19.50 -5.23 1.34
CA GLN A 98 -20.93 -5.41 1.59
C GLN A 98 -21.29 -6.90 1.74
N ALA A 99 -20.84 -7.74 0.80
CA ALA A 99 -21.09 -9.19 0.84
C ALA A 99 -20.56 -9.83 2.13
N ALA A 100 -19.35 -9.49 2.55
CA ALA A 100 -18.76 -10.02 3.78
C ALA A 100 -19.37 -9.42 5.06
N THR A 101 -19.96 -8.22 4.99
CA THR A 101 -20.71 -7.62 6.11
C THR A 101 -22.05 -8.32 6.31
N GLU A 102 -22.69 -8.77 5.22
CA GLU A 102 -23.93 -9.56 5.26
C GLU A 102 -23.66 -10.99 5.75
N ASP A 103 -22.70 -11.70 5.14
CA ASP A 103 -22.30 -13.05 5.55
C ASP A 103 -20.82 -13.30 5.26
N VAL A 104 -20.00 -13.13 6.30
CA VAL A 104 -18.55 -13.34 6.22
C VAL A 104 -18.18 -14.77 5.83
N LYS A 105 -18.97 -15.79 6.22
CA LYS A 105 -18.67 -17.19 5.90
C LYS A 105 -18.94 -17.47 4.43
N ALA A 106 -20.07 -16.99 3.91
CA ALA A 106 -20.37 -17.12 2.49
C ALA A 106 -19.34 -16.37 1.63
N ALA A 107 -18.92 -15.17 2.05
CA ALA A 107 -17.86 -14.42 1.37
C ALA A 107 -16.52 -15.15 1.42
N GLU A 108 -16.17 -15.79 2.54
CA GLU A 108 -14.98 -16.65 2.66
C GLU A 108 -15.03 -17.84 1.70
N GLU A 109 -16.14 -18.59 1.68
CA GLU A 109 -16.35 -19.72 0.77
C GLU A 109 -16.27 -19.31 -0.72
N ALA A 110 -16.68 -18.08 -1.03
CA ALA A 110 -16.58 -17.48 -2.35
C ALA A 110 -15.19 -16.88 -2.67
N ASN A 111 -14.23 -16.90 -1.74
CA ASN A 111 -12.94 -16.20 -1.85
C ASN A 111 -13.07 -14.68 -2.09
N ASN A 112 -14.10 -14.05 -1.51
CA ASN A 112 -14.46 -12.64 -1.72
C ASN A 112 -14.26 -11.77 -0.47
N LEU A 113 -13.12 -11.91 0.21
CA LEU A 113 -12.81 -11.15 1.42
C LEU A 113 -11.86 -9.96 1.21
N ALA A 114 -11.40 -9.73 -0.03
CA ALA A 114 -10.40 -8.70 -0.31
C ALA A 114 -10.89 -7.30 0.08
N GLY A 115 -12.09 -6.90 -0.34
CA GLY A 115 -12.69 -5.63 0.02
C GLY A 115 -12.96 -5.51 1.51
N TRP A 116 -13.43 -6.59 2.14
CA TRP A 116 -13.60 -6.62 3.60
C TRP A 116 -12.32 -6.32 4.36
N ALA A 117 -11.20 -6.92 3.96
CA ALA A 117 -9.90 -6.68 4.57
C ALA A 117 -9.39 -5.26 4.30
N TYR A 118 -9.34 -4.82 3.05
CA TYR A 118 -8.80 -3.51 2.68
C TYR A 118 -9.62 -2.34 3.19
N VAL A 119 -10.96 -2.40 3.10
CA VAL A 119 -11.83 -1.31 3.57
C VAL A 119 -11.72 -1.14 5.09
N ARG A 120 -11.58 -2.22 5.86
CA ARG A 120 -11.41 -2.14 7.33
C ARG A 120 -10.03 -1.70 7.77
N SER A 121 -8.99 -2.04 7.00
CA SER A 121 -7.59 -1.74 7.34
C SER A 121 -7.12 -0.42 6.75
N ALA A 122 -6.99 -0.35 5.43
CA ALA A 122 -6.57 0.87 4.72
C ALA A 122 -7.59 2.01 4.90
N GLY A 123 -8.88 1.69 5.09
CA GLY A 123 -9.89 2.71 5.40
C GLY A 123 -9.65 3.36 6.76
N LEU A 124 -9.30 2.58 7.79
CA LEU A 124 -8.92 3.10 9.10
C LEU A 124 -7.66 3.98 9.00
N LEU A 125 -6.63 3.52 8.28
CA LEU A 125 -5.43 4.32 8.04
C LEU A 125 -5.75 5.64 7.32
N GLY A 126 -6.63 5.61 6.33
CA GLY A 126 -7.08 6.81 5.63
C GLY A 126 -7.86 7.78 6.52
N GLN A 127 -8.77 7.27 7.37
CA GLN A 127 -9.56 8.08 8.31
C GLN A 127 -8.67 8.74 9.38
N GLU A 128 -7.67 8.01 9.85
CA GLU A 128 -6.75 8.44 10.91
C GLU A 128 -5.51 9.16 10.37
N ALA A 129 -5.43 9.45 9.07
CA ALA A 129 -4.29 10.14 8.46
C ALA A 129 -3.91 11.44 9.16
N GLY A 130 -4.90 12.19 9.67
CA GLY A 130 -4.67 13.43 10.42
C GLY A 130 -4.07 13.22 11.83
N ASN A 131 -4.16 12.01 12.37
CA ASN A 131 -3.63 11.63 13.69
C ASN A 131 -2.27 10.91 13.57
N MET A 132 -1.81 10.61 12.36
CA MET A 132 -0.53 9.95 12.11
C MET A 132 0.59 10.98 11.83
N ASN A 133 1.77 10.73 12.39
CA ASN A 133 2.99 11.43 11.94
C ASN A 133 3.52 10.76 10.66
N GLN A 134 2.97 11.15 9.51
CA GLN A 134 3.39 10.62 8.21
C GLN A 134 4.76 11.18 7.84
N VAL A 135 5.76 10.29 7.78
CA VAL A 135 7.13 10.62 7.39
C VAL A 135 7.51 9.76 6.18
N PHE A 136 8.02 10.42 5.13
CA PHE A 136 8.62 9.69 4.01
C PHE A 136 9.97 9.12 4.44
N ASP A 137 10.29 7.94 3.89
CA ASP A 137 11.59 7.31 4.11
C ASP A 137 12.72 8.25 3.72
N ALA A 138 13.70 8.40 4.62
CA ALA A 138 14.89 9.19 4.35
C ALA A 138 15.74 8.60 3.21
N SER A 139 15.75 7.27 3.10
CA SER A 139 16.46 6.50 2.09
C SER A 139 15.89 5.10 2.04
N TYR A 140 15.94 4.47 0.87
CA TYR A 140 15.64 3.03 0.69
C TYR A 140 16.90 2.15 0.78
N SER A 141 18.04 2.76 1.10
CA SER A 141 19.31 2.07 1.28
C SER A 141 19.40 1.46 2.68
N ARG A 142 20.09 0.33 2.79
CA ARG A 142 20.41 -0.29 4.09
C ARG A 142 21.68 0.32 4.65
N THR A 143 21.69 0.55 5.95
CA THR A 143 22.87 1.03 6.68
C THR A 143 23.66 -0.15 7.26
N GLU A 144 24.90 0.07 7.68
CA GLU A 144 25.75 -0.98 8.26
C GLU A 144 25.13 -1.57 9.53
N THR A 145 24.56 -0.72 10.39
CA THR A 145 23.89 -1.20 11.61
C THR A 145 22.62 -1.99 11.27
N MET A 146 21.84 -1.59 10.26
CA MET A 146 20.70 -2.39 9.79
C MET A 146 21.15 -3.80 9.35
N ASP A 147 22.29 -3.95 8.67
CA ASP A 147 22.74 -5.28 8.22
C ASP A 147 23.08 -6.24 9.36
N SER A 148 23.46 -5.72 10.53
CA SER A 148 23.86 -6.55 11.67
C SER A 148 22.83 -6.64 12.80
N LYS A 149 21.93 -5.66 12.95
CA LYS A 149 21.01 -5.53 14.10
C LYS A 149 19.53 -5.59 13.75
N TRP A 150 19.16 -5.42 12.48
CA TRP A 150 17.75 -5.23 12.10
C TRP A 150 16.84 -6.39 12.51
N GLU A 151 17.26 -7.65 12.33
CA GLU A 151 16.46 -8.81 12.76
C GLU A 151 16.16 -8.80 14.27
N THR A 152 17.10 -8.33 15.09
CA THR A 152 16.88 -8.21 16.55
C THR A 152 15.90 -7.08 16.87
N LEU A 153 15.98 -5.97 16.15
CA LEU A 153 15.09 -4.83 16.31
C LEU A 153 13.66 -5.15 15.84
N GLU A 154 13.50 -5.81 14.68
CA GLU A 154 12.20 -6.29 14.17
C GLU A 154 11.57 -7.26 15.16
N LYS A 155 12.34 -8.20 15.72
CA LYS A 155 11.83 -9.11 16.73
C LYS A 155 11.35 -8.38 17.99
N LEU A 156 12.10 -7.39 18.48
CA LEU A 156 11.70 -6.57 19.63
C LEU A 156 10.39 -5.82 19.33
N GLU A 157 10.28 -5.25 18.14
CA GLU A 157 9.09 -4.57 17.65
C GLU A 157 7.88 -5.53 17.63
N ASP A 158 7.99 -6.64 16.90
CA ASP A 158 6.93 -7.65 16.77
C ASP A 158 6.44 -8.15 18.13
N GLU A 159 7.36 -8.53 19.02
CA GLU A 159 7.00 -9.04 20.35
C GLU A 159 6.30 -7.97 21.21
N THR A 160 6.73 -6.70 21.13
CA THR A 160 6.13 -5.61 21.89
C THR A 160 4.73 -5.32 21.40
N PHE A 161 4.57 -5.07 20.09
CA PHE A 161 3.28 -4.69 19.52
C PHE A 161 2.28 -5.85 19.60
N LEU A 162 2.69 -7.11 19.41
CA LEU A 162 1.80 -8.25 19.59
C LEU A 162 1.27 -8.36 21.02
N LYS A 163 2.11 -8.12 22.05
CA LYS A 163 1.66 -8.10 23.45
C LYS A 163 0.65 -6.99 23.71
N ILE A 164 0.89 -5.79 23.17
CA ILE A 164 -0.04 -4.66 23.29
C ILE A 164 -1.38 -5.02 22.63
N LEU A 165 -1.35 -5.52 21.39
CA LEU A 165 -2.55 -5.87 20.62
C LEU A 165 -3.35 -7.01 21.28
N ASN A 166 -2.68 -7.97 21.89
CA ASN A 166 -3.32 -9.08 22.61
C ASN A 166 -3.79 -8.68 24.04
N GLY A 167 -3.52 -7.45 24.48
CA GLY A 167 -3.85 -6.99 25.83
C GLY A 167 -2.98 -7.59 26.94
N GLU A 168 -1.84 -8.20 26.57
CA GLU A 168 -0.83 -8.71 27.52
C GLU A 168 0.05 -7.58 28.08
N ALA A 169 0.10 -6.43 27.39
CA ALA A 169 0.79 -5.22 27.83
C ALA A 169 -0.11 -3.98 27.63
N SER A 170 0.08 -2.96 28.48
CA SER A 170 -0.50 -1.62 28.27
C SER A 170 0.20 -0.91 27.11
N ILE A 171 -0.47 0.08 26.51
CA ILE A 171 0.15 1.00 25.53
C ILE A 171 1.39 1.71 26.10
N ASP A 172 1.46 1.87 27.42
CA ASP A 172 2.61 2.46 28.12
C ASP A 172 3.92 1.67 27.90
N ALA A 173 3.85 0.39 27.47
CA ALA A 173 5.02 -0.40 27.09
C ALA A 173 5.77 0.16 25.87
N PHE A 174 5.14 1.06 25.11
CA PHE A 174 5.77 1.71 23.96
C PHE A 174 7.01 2.53 24.36
N ASP A 175 6.97 3.25 25.49
CA ASP A 175 8.11 4.07 25.93
C ASP A 175 9.33 3.19 26.25
N GLU A 176 9.12 2.06 26.93
CA GLU A 176 10.18 1.08 27.20
C GLU A 176 10.70 0.45 25.91
N TYR A 177 9.81 0.14 24.95
CA TYR A 177 10.22 -0.34 23.63
C TYR A 177 11.14 0.66 22.92
N VAL A 178 10.81 1.96 22.92
CA VAL A 178 11.64 2.99 22.30
C VAL A 178 13.03 3.05 22.96
N GLU A 179 13.09 2.97 24.29
CA GLU A 179 14.38 2.93 25.02
C GLU A 179 15.22 1.71 24.63
N GLN A 180 14.60 0.52 24.60
CA GLN A 180 15.27 -0.73 24.24
C GLN A 180 15.71 -0.74 22.77
N TRP A 181 14.86 -0.28 21.86
CA TRP A 181 15.14 -0.21 20.43
C TRP A 181 16.35 0.69 20.15
N ASN A 182 16.42 1.86 20.79
CA ASN A 182 17.59 2.74 20.71
C ASN A 182 18.85 2.05 21.26
N ALA A 183 18.76 1.43 22.44
CA ALA A 183 19.89 0.77 23.07
C ALA A 183 20.45 -0.44 22.28
N LEU A 184 19.62 -1.08 21.45
CA LEU A 184 20.01 -2.23 20.62
C LEU A 184 20.60 -1.86 19.25
N GLY A 185 20.81 -0.56 18.99
CA GLY A 185 21.43 -0.06 17.75
C GLY A 185 20.48 0.78 16.89
N GLY A 186 19.25 1.01 17.33
CA GLY A 186 18.32 1.88 16.64
C GLY A 186 18.80 3.33 16.53
N SER A 187 19.46 3.86 17.57
CA SER A 187 20.05 5.20 17.53
C SER A 187 21.17 5.34 16.50
N ASP A 188 21.96 4.27 16.32
CA ASP A 188 23.05 4.25 15.34
C ASP A 188 22.48 4.26 13.92
N ILE A 189 21.41 3.49 13.67
CA ILE A 189 20.67 3.50 12.40
C ILE A 189 20.16 4.90 12.06
N ILE A 190 19.56 5.60 13.04
CA ILE A 190 19.08 6.97 12.83
C ILE A 190 20.23 7.90 12.40
N ALA A 191 21.37 7.84 13.11
CA ALA A 191 22.54 8.66 12.78
C ALA A 191 23.13 8.34 11.40
N GLU A 192 23.19 7.05 11.02
CA GLU A 192 23.63 6.61 9.70
C GLU A 192 22.70 7.13 8.59
N LEU A 193 21.39 7.08 8.78
CA LEU A 193 20.41 7.61 7.82
C LEU A 193 20.50 9.14 7.69
N GLU A 194 20.70 9.87 8.78
CA GLU A 194 20.89 11.32 8.74
C GLU A 194 22.13 11.72 7.94
N ALA A 195 23.22 10.95 8.04
CA ALA A 195 24.43 11.16 7.26
C ALA A 195 24.24 10.92 5.75
N LEU A 196 23.22 10.14 5.34
CA LEU A 196 22.89 9.86 3.95
C LEU A 196 22.04 10.94 3.27
N LYS A 197 21.40 11.85 4.03
CA LYS A 197 20.49 12.90 3.51
C LYS A 197 21.20 14.05 2.75
N GLN A 198 22.32 13.78 2.05
CA GLN A 198 23.06 14.79 1.27
C GLN A 198 22.30 15.29 0.04
#